data_AF-A0A2V8IEI8-F1
#
_entry.id   AF-A0A2V8IEI8-F1
#
_cell.length_a   1.000
_cell.length_b   1.000
_cell.length_c   1.000
_cell.angle_alpha   90.00
_cell.angle_beta   90.00
_cell.angle_gamma   90.00
#
_symmetry.space_group_name_H-M   'P 1'
#
loop_
_entity.id
_entity.type
_entity.pdbx_description
1 polymer ?
#
loop_
_entity_poly.entity_id
_entity_poly.type
_entity_poly.pdbx_seq_one_letter_code
_entity_poly.pdbx_strand_id
1 'polypeptide(L)'
;DVTLSGVYRVSADLGTMSLVVDDMVRPNGIAFSHDEKILYVADSRRRHIRAYEVLPNGTTAKDSSRVFVDLGGAESGVPDGMKVDTQGNVYSGGAGGLYIIDPRGRKLGRIVHGHPATTNIAFGGDDWKTLYFTTRSTLFSVNVKIPGVPVPAKKRTG
;
A
#
# COMPACT_ATOMS: atom_id res chain seq x y z
N ASP A 1 3.47 26.26 5.48
CA ASP A 1 3.17 25.60 4.21
C ASP A 1 4.17 24.50 3.90
N VAL A 2 3.66 23.35 3.47
CA VAL A 2 4.49 22.21 3.05
C VAL A 2 4.63 22.29 1.54
N THR A 3 5.79 22.72 1.05
CA THR A 3 6.08 22.90 -0.39
C THR A 3 6.44 21.59 -1.10
N LEU A 4 6.45 20.47 -0.37
CA LEU A 4 6.94 19.17 -0.82
C LEU A 4 5.84 18.10 -0.73
N SER A 5 5.58 17.41 -1.84
CA SER A 5 4.77 16.18 -1.84
C SER A 5 5.61 15.03 -1.27
N GLY A 6 5.31 14.63 -0.03
CA GLY A 6 6.06 13.59 0.69
C GLY A 6 5.20 12.79 1.64
N VAL A 7 5.79 11.76 2.24
CA VAL A 7 5.18 11.00 3.33
C VAL A 7 5.72 11.53 4.66
N TYR A 8 4.82 11.79 5.59
CA TYR A 8 5.13 12.30 6.91
C TYR A 8 4.73 11.29 7.98
N ARG A 9 5.59 11.14 9.00
CA ARG A 9 5.25 10.46 10.25
C ARG A 9 4.81 11.50 11.26
N VAL A 10 3.71 11.22 11.95
CA VAL A 10 3.25 11.99 13.12
C VAL A 10 3.51 11.14 14.37
N SER A 11 4.11 11.72 15.41
CA SER A 11 4.33 11.04 16.70
C SER A 11 3.00 10.69 17.37
N ALA A 12 3.01 9.71 18.27
CA ALA A 12 1.79 9.22 18.93
C ALA A 12 1.09 10.30 19.78
N ASP A 13 1.85 11.26 20.30
CA ASP A 13 1.35 12.44 21.02
C ASP A 13 0.87 13.58 20.10
N LEU A 14 0.94 13.38 18.78
CA LEU A 14 0.61 14.35 17.73
C LEU A 14 1.47 15.63 17.74
N GLY A 15 2.50 15.70 18.57
CA GLY A 15 3.32 16.91 18.77
C GLY A 15 4.42 17.08 17.74
N THR A 16 4.85 16.00 17.07
CA THR A 16 5.97 16.02 16.12
C THR A 16 5.55 15.46 14.76
N MET A 17 5.87 16.19 13.70
CA MET A 17 5.72 15.74 12.31
C MET A 17 7.10 15.68 11.65
N SER A 18 7.44 14.54 11.05
CA SER A 18 8.74 14.32 10.39
C SER A 18 8.54 13.81 8.97
N LEU A 19 9.23 14.43 8.01
CA LEU A 19 9.29 13.95 6.62
C LEU A 19 10.10 12.63 6.57
N VAL A 20 9.48 11.57 6.06
CA VAL A 20 10.12 10.24 5.94
C VAL A 20 10.32 9.81 4.49
N VAL A 21 9.56 10.34 3.52
CA VAL A 21 9.78 10.06 2.10
C VAL A 21 9.61 11.34 1.29
N ASP A 22 10.61 11.68 0.48
CA ASP A 22 10.69 12.90 -0.32
C ASP A 22 11.10 12.67 -1.80
N ASP A 23 11.29 11.42 -2.21
CA ASP A 23 11.78 11.04 -3.53
C ASP A 23 10.66 10.62 -4.51
N MET A 24 9.45 11.12 -4.28
CA MET A 24 8.21 10.75 -5.01
C MET A 24 7.64 11.95 -5.78
N VAL A 25 7.05 11.71 -6.95
CA VAL A 25 6.36 12.78 -7.70
C VAL A 25 4.93 12.95 -7.20
N ARG A 26 4.23 11.84 -6.93
CA ARG A 26 2.87 11.86 -6.39
C ARG A 26 2.68 10.68 -5.42
N PRO A 27 3.15 10.78 -4.17
CA PRO A 27 2.89 9.76 -3.15
C PRO A 27 1.38 9.62 -2.93
N ASN A 28 0.90 8.38 -2.78
CA ASN A 28 -0.54 8.13 -2.63
C ASN A 28 -0.82 7.00 -1.62
N GLY A 29 -0.92 5.75 -2.07
CA GLY A 29 -1.06 4.60 -1.17
C GLY A 29 0.15 4.42 -0.27
N ILE A 30 -0.12 4.01 0.96
CA ILE A 30 0.86 3.72 1.99
C ILE A 30 0.42 2.49 2.78
N ALA A 31 1.36 1.58 3.03
CA ALA A 31 1.14 0.46 3.95
C ALA A 31 2.47 -0.02 4.52
N PHE A 32 2.43 -0.50 5.76
CA PHE A 32 3.52 -1.29 6.30
C PHE A 32 3.40 -2.75 5.81
N SER A 33 4.54 -3.40 5.65
CA SER A 33 4.63 -4.87 5.73
C SER A 33 4.01 -5.38 7.03
N HIS A 34 3.60 -6.65 7.05
CA HIS A 34 2.90 -7.24 8.21
C HIS A 34 3.73 -7.26 9.51
N ASP A 35 5.06 -7.10 9.42
CA ASP A 35 5.96 -7.01 10.57
C ASP A 35 6.49 -5.59 10.80
N GLU A 36 5.98 -4.61 10.07
CA GLU A 36 6.28 -3.17 10.15
C GLU A 36 7.73 -2.79 9.83
N LYS A 37 8.53 -3.69 9.26
CA LYS A 37 9.94 -3.41 8.92
C LYS A 37 10.14 -2.73 7.58
N ILE A 38 9.16 -2.86 6.69
CA ILE A 38 9.14 -2.21 5.39
C ILE A 38 7.92 -1.28 5.30
N LEU A 39 8.15 -0.06 4.82
CA LEU A 39 7.13 0.88 4.38
C LEU A 39 7.00 0.82 2.85
N TYR A 40 5.81 0.51 2.36
CA TYR A 40 5.45 0.60 0.94
C TYR A 40 4.77 1.94 0.66
N VAL A 41 5.20 2.61 -0.42
CA VAL A 41 4.61 3.87 -0.87
C VAL A 41 4.38 3.82 -2.38
N ALA A 42 3.15 4.10 -2.82
CA ALA A 42 2.80 4.22 -4.23
C ALA A 42 3.22 5.60 -4.76
N ASP A 43 3.89 5.64 -5.92
CA ASP A 43 4.01 6.85 -6.74
C ASP A 43 3.02 6.74 -7.90
N SER A 44 1.87 7.40 -7.78
CA SER A 44 0.83 7.31 -8.81
C SER A 44 1.30 7.87 -10.16
N ARG A 45 2.23 8.84 -10.17
CA ARG A 45 2.71 9.46 -11.41
C ARG A 45 3.77 8.58 -12.09
N ARG A 46 4.66 7.96 -11.33
CA ARG A 46 5.67 7.01 -11.87
C ARG A 46 5.12 5.59 -12.05
N ARG A 47 3.92 5.30 -11.54
CA ARG A 47 3.21 4.03 -11.65
C ARG A 47 3.90 2.83 -11.02
N HIS A 48 4.69 3.08 -9.98
CA HIS A 48 5.34 2.03 -9.20
C HIS A 48 4.99 2.12 -7.72
N ILE A 49 5.31 1.06 -6.99
CA ILE A 49 5.40 1.08 -5.53
C ILE A 49 6.88 1.01 -5.17
N ARG A 50 7.30 1.84 -4.23
CA ARG A 50 8.64 1.78 -3.62
C ARG A 50 8.55 1.16 -2.23
N ALA A 51 9.64 0.51 -1.82
CA ALA A 51 9.82 -0.05 -0.49
C ALA A 51 10.99 0.65 0.20
N TYR A 52 10.82 0.92 1.49
CA TYR A 52 11.80 1.55 2.36
C TYR A 52 11.91 0.75 3.66
N GLU A 53 13.11 0.50 4.14
CA GLU A 53 13.32 -0.05 5.48
C GLU A 53 12.90 0.97 6.54
N VAL A 54 12.21 0.48 7.57
CA VAL A 54 11.77 1.26 8.73
C VAL A 54 12.78 1.07 9.85
N LEU A 55 13.31 2.18 10.34
CA LEU A 55 14.26 2.22 11.43
C LEU A 55 13.56 2.10 12.80
N PRO A 56 14.28 1.70 13.88
CA PRO A 56 13.69 1.55 15.21
C PRO A 56 13.02 2.83 15.77
N ASN A 57 13.45 4.01 15.32
CA ASN A 57 12.86 5.30 15.69
C ASN A 57 11.56 5.63 14.92
N GLY A 58 11.12 4.75 14.01
CA GLY A 58 9.94 4.88 13.16
C GLY A 58 10.16 5.73 11.90
N THR A 59 11.37 6.24 11.63
CA THR A 59 11.69 6.87 10.33
C THR A 59 12.09 5.81 9.30
N THR A 60 12.31 6.22 8.06
CA THR A 60 12.80 5.33 6.99
C THR A 60 14.30 5.51 6.77
N ALA A 61 14.98 4.44 6.38
CA ALA A 61 16.33 4.52 5.84
C ALA A 61 16.26 4.91 4.36
N LYS A 62 16.48 6.19 4.02
CA LYS A 62 16.28 6.69 2.65
C LYS A 62 17.11 5.93 1.59
N ASP A 63 18.33 5.54 1.93
CA ASP A 63 19.23 4.80 1.03
C ASP A 63 18.77 3.36 0.75
N SER A 64 17.83 2.81 1.53
CA SER A 64 17.22 1.50 1.27
C SER A 64 16.13 1.54 0.19
N SER A 65 15.77 2.75 -0.28
CA SER A 65 14.67 2.97 -1.21
C SER A 65 14.87 2.23 -2.52
N ARG A 66 13.93 1.33 -2.84
CA ARG A 66 13.96 0.55 -4.08
C ARG A 66 12.59 0.49 -4.74
N VAL A 67 12.57 0.34 -6.06
CA VAL A 67 11.34 -0.04 -6.76
C VAL A 67 10.95 -1.45 -6.31
N PHE A 68 9.80 -1.57 -5.67
CA PHE A 68 9.25 -2.84 -5.23
C PHE A 68 8.53 -3.55 -6.38
N VAL A 69 7.68 -2.82 -7.10
CA VAL A 69 6.97 -3.34 -8.28
C VAL A 69 6.55 -2.20 -9.21
N ASP A 70 6.67 -2.41 -10.52
CA ASP A 70 6.05 -1.55 -11.55
C ASP A 70 4.64 -2.06 -11.86
N LEU A 71 3.64 -1.19 -11.76
CA LEU A 71 2.22 -1.49 -11.99
C LEU A 71 1.64 -0.67 -13.15
N GLY A 72 2.50 -0.12 -13.99
CA GLY A 72 2.14 0.49 -15.26
C GLY A 72 1.77 -0.54 -16.33
N GLY A 73 1.20 -0.04 -17.42
CA GLY A 73 0.79 -0.81 -18.59
C GLY A 73 0.13 0.07 -19.64
N ALA A 74 -0.40 -0.55 -20.70
CA ALA A 74 -1.20 0.13 -21.72
C ALA A 74 -2.65 0.41 -21.26
N GLU A 75 -3.15 -0.40 -20.34
CA GLU A 75 -4.48 -0.24 -19.74
C GLU A 75 -4.51 0.93 -18.74
N SER A 76 -5.70 1.50 -18.53
CA SER A 76 -5.92 2.53 -17.52
C SER A 76 -5.67 2.02 -16.10
N GLY A 77 -5.26 2.93 -15.21
CA GLY A 77 -5.07 2.65 -13.80
C GLY A 77 -3.63 2.91 -13.36
N VAL A 78 -3.47 3.24 -12.08
CA VAL A 78 -2.18 3.50 -11.44
C VAL A 78 -2.23 2.97 -9.99
N PRO A 79 -1.07 2.77 -9.35
CA PRO A 79 -0.99 2.60 -7.91
C PRO A 79 -1.66 3.75 -7.18
N ASP A 80 -2.62 3.40 -6.34
CA ASP A 80 -3.41 4.30 -5.50
C ASP A 80 -3.41 3.71 -4.08
N GLY A 81 -4.56 3.58 -3.39
CA GLY A 81 -4.65 2.87 -2.13
C GLY A 81 -4.11 1.43 -2.18
N MET A 82 -3.55 0.97 -1.04
CA MET A 82 -3.01 -0.38 -0.89
C MET A 82 -3.26 -0.96 0.51
N LYS A 83 -3.16 -2.29 0.63
CA LYS A 83 -3.17 -3.04 1.90
C LYS A 83 -2.25 -4.26 1.82
N VAL A 84 -1.87 -4.77 2.99
CA VAL A 84 -1.02 -5.95 3.13
C VAL A 84 -1.76 -7.03 3.88
N ASP A 85 -1.64 -8.28 3.44
CA ASP A 85 -2.21 -9.43 4.12
C ASP A 85 -1.27 -10.03 5.18
N THR A 86 -1.75 -11.03 5.91
CA THR A 86 -0.99 -11.71 6.97
C THR A 86 0.22 -12.52 6.49
N GLN A 87 0.38 -12.72 5.18
CA GLN A 87 1.57 -13.36 4.57
C GLN A 87 2.50 -12.33 3.90
N GLY A 88 2.18 -11.04 4.00
CA GLY A 88 2.97 -9.97 3.40
C GLY A 88 2.69 -9.69 1.93
N ASN A 89 1.63 -10.27 1.34
CA ASN A 89 1.26 -9.88 -0.01
C ASN A 89 0.66 -8.47 0.00
N VAL A 90 1.09 -7.66 -0.96
CA VAL A 90 0.61 -6.30 -1.17
C VAL A 90 -0.51 -6.32 -2.21
N TYR A 91 -1.62 -5.68 -1.88
CA TYR A 91 -2.78 -5.48 -2.73
C TYR A 91 -2.81 -4.01 -3.14
N SER A 92 -2.81 -3.70 -4.43
CA SER A 92 -2.87 -2.31 -4.91
C SER A 92 -3.53 -2.21 -6.28
N GLY A 93 -4.12 -1.05 -6.56
CA GLY A 93 -4.52 -0.70 -7.93
C GLY A 93 -3.32 -0.62 -8.88
N GLY A 94 -3.57 -0.80 -10.16
CA GLY A 94 -2.58 -0.67 -11.22
C GLY A 94 -3.25 -0.68 -12.58
N ALA A 95 -2.45 -0.69 -13.64
CA ALA A 95 -2.97 -0.79 -15.00
C ALA A 95 -3.83 -2.06 -15.18
N GLY A 96 -5.10 -1.86 -15.53
CA GLY A 96 -6.08 -2.91 -15.84
C GLY A 96 -6.73 -3.59 -14.63
N GLY A 97 -6.46 -3.16 -13.39
CA GLY A 97 -7.18 -3.68 -12.22
C GLY A 97 -6.43 -3.63 -10.90
N LEU A 98 -6.76 -4.56 -10.00
CA LEU A 98 -6.16 -4.71 -8.68
C LEU A 98 -5.14 -5.86 -8.73
N TYR A 99 -3.87 -5.57 -8.42
CA TYR A 99 -2.80 -6.55 -8.38
C TYR A 99 -2.57 -7.12 -6.97
N ILE A 100 -2.26 -8.41 -6.93
CA ILE A 100 -1.77 -9.11 -5.74
C ILE A 100 -0.28 -9.36 -5.98
N ILE A 101 0.58 -8.85 -5.10
CA ILE A 101 2.03 -8.85 -5.25
C ILE A 101 2.64 -9.53 -4.02
N ASP A 102 3.55 -10.50 -4.23
CA ASP A 102 4.21 -11.17 -3.12
C ASP A 102 5.24 -10.28 -2.40
N PRO A 103 5.76 -10.66 -1.22
CA PRO A 103 6.74 -9.87 -0.48
C PRO A 103 8.05 -9.56 -1.23
N ARG A 104 8.31 -10.26 -2.35
CA ARG A 104 9.49 -10.06 -3.21
C ARG A 104 9.21 -9.13 -4.39
N GLY A 105 7.98 -8.64 -4.57
CA GLY A 105 7.59 -7.75 -5.65
C GLY A 105 7.07 -8.48 -6.89
N ARG A 106 6.83 -9.80 -6.82
CA ARG A 106 6.31 -10.57 -7.96
C ARG A 106 4.79 -10.48 -7.99
N LYS A 107 4.24 -10.13 -9.16
CA LYS A 107 2.78 -10.11 -9.39
C LYS A 107 2.26 -11.55 -9.39
N LEU A 108 1.47 -11.91 -8.39
CA LEU A 108 0.84 -13.23 -8.26
C LEU A 108 -0.43 -13.33 -9.11
N GLY A 109 -1.12 -12.21 -9.31
CA GLY A 109 -2.34 -12.16 -10.10
C GLY A 109 -2.94 -10.76 -10.17
N ARG A 110 -4.02 -10.64 -10.95
CA ARG A 110 -4.76 -9.41 -11.15
C ARG A 110 -6.26 -9.69 -11.14
N ILE A 111 -7.02 -8.96 -10.32
CA ILE A 111 -8.47 -8.93 -10.37
C ILE A 111 -8.86 -7.86 -11.40
N VAL A 112 -9.37 -8.31 -12.54
CA VAL A 112 -9.88 -7.45 -13.61
C VAL A 112 -11.34 -7.13 -13.31
N HIS A 113 -11.66 -5.85 -13.18
CA HIS A 113 -12.99 -5.38 -12.79
C HIS A 113 -13.63 -4.45 -13.83
N GLY A 114 -12.96 -4.15 -14.95
CA GLY A 114 -13.51 -3.37 -16.06
C GLY A 114 -13.71 -1.86 -15.81
N HIS A 115 -13.15 -1.30 -14.73
CA HIS A 115 -13.20 0.14 -14.44
C HIS A 115 -11.81 0.78 -14.58
N PRO A 116 -11.74 2.11 -14.81
CA PRO A 116 -10.47 2.77 -15.13
C PRO A 116 -9.45 2.83 -13.99
N ALA A 117 -9.86 2.57 -12.74
CA ALA A 117 -8.97 2.53 -11.59
C ALA A 117 -9.59 1.75 -10.42
N THR A 118 -8.74 1.05 -9.67
CA THR A 118 -8.96 0.76 -8.25
C THR A 118 -8.38 1.92 -7.44
N THR A 119 -9.18 2.54 -6.58
CA THR A 119 -8.82 3.76 -5.82
C THR A 119 -8.43 3.45 -4.38
N ASN A 120 -9.08 2.48 -3.72
CA ASN A 120 -8.73 2.08 -2.36
C ASN A 120 -9.14 0.63 -2.07
N ILE A 121 -8.57 0.06 -1.02
CA ILE A 121 -8.67 -1.36 -0.66
C ILE A 121 -8.74 -1.49 0.87
N ALA A 122 -9.59 -2.39 1.36
CA ALA A 122 -9.66 -2.78 2.77
C ALA A 122 -10.02 -4.26 2.89
N PHE A 123 -9.45 -4.93 3.89
CA PHE A 123 -9.93 -6.24 4.32
C PHE A 123 -11.03 -6.05 5.36
N GLY A 124 -12.01 -6.95 5.37
CA GLY A 124 -13.10 -6.99 6.33
C GLY A 124 -13.77 -8.36 6.37
N GLY A 125 -14.99 -8.40 6.92
CA GLY A 125 -15.63 -9.65 7.32
C GLY A 125 -15.05 -10.20 8.64
N ASP A 126 -15.77 -11.13 9.26
CA ASP A 126 -15.41 -11.65 10.60
C ASP A 126 -14.07 -12.38 10.62
N ASP A 127 -13.64 -12.91 9.48
CA ASP A 127 -12.37 -13.63 9.29
C ASP A 127 -11.31 -12.83 8.53
N TRP A 128 -11.57 -11.54 8.23
CA TRP A 128 -10.70 -10.65 7.44
C TRP A 128 -10.39 -11.14 6.01
N LYS A 129 -11.21 -12.06 5.46
CA LYS A 129 -11.02 -12.60 4.10
C LYS A 129 -11.91 -11.96 3.04
N THR A 130 -12.76 -11.01 3.40
CA THR A 130 -13.47 -10.20 2.40
C THR A 130 -12.61 -9.01 2.01
N LEU A 131 -12.12 -9.00 0.77
CA LEU A 131 -11.42 -7.86 0.20
C LEU A 131 -12.45 -6.90 -0.41
N TYR A 132 -12.64 -5.76 0.23
CA TYR A 132 -13.39 -4.63 -0.32
C TYR A 132 -12.45 -3.74 -1.10
N PHE A 133 -12.88 -3.26 -2.27
CA PHE A 133 -12.13 -2.27 -3.02
C PHE A 133 -13.04 -1.32 -3.76
N THR A 134 -12.62 -0.07 -3.84
CA THR A 134 -13.36 0.98 -4.51
C THR A 134 -12.76 1.26 -5.88
N THR A 135 -13.61 1.65 -6.81
CA THR A 135 -13.23 2.40 -8.00
C THR A 135 -13.63 3.86 -7.79
N ARG A 136 -13.70 4.66 -8.85
CA ARG A 136 -14.24 6.03 -8.75
C ARG A 136 -15.75 6.09 -8.48
N SER A 137 -16.48 5.04 -8.86
CA SER A 137 -17.94 5.05 -8.90
C SER A 137 -18.60 3.84 -8.26
N THR A 138 -17.83 2.84 -7.84
CA THR A 138 -18.35 1.52 -7.49
C THR A 138 -17.53 0.90 -6.36
N LEU A 139 -18.21 0.25 -5.42
CA LEU A 139 -17.61 -0.60 -4.39
C LEU A 139 -17.77 -2.06 -4.82
N PHE A 140 -16.67 -2.81 -4.78
CA PHE A 140 -16.62 -4.24 -5.04
C PHE A 140 -16.24 -4.99 -3.78
N SER A 141 -16.56 -6.29 -3.75
CA SER A 141 -16.02 -7.22 -2.77
C SER A 141 -15.69 -8.55 -3.43
N VAL A 142 -14.66 -9.23 -2.92
CA VAL A 142 -14.29 -10.59 -3.31
C VAL A 142 -13.68 -11.32 -2.11
N ASN A 143 -13.98 -12.60 -1.98
CA ASN A 143 -13.34 -13.43 -0.96
C ASN A 143 -11.93 -13.83 -1.40
N VAL A 144 -10.96 -13.62 -0.52
CA VAL A 144 -9.58 -14.06 -0.70
C VAL A 144 -9.25 -15.22 0.24
N LYS A 145 -8.14 -15.91 -0.03
CA LYS A 145 -7.73 -17.08 0.79
C LYS A 145 -6.96 -16.67 2.04
N ILE A 146 -6.23 -15.56 1.98
CA ILE A 146 -5.32 -15.09 3.02
C ILE A 146 -5.98 -13.88 3.69
N PRO A 147 -6.14 -13.89 5.03
CA PRO A 147 -6.77 -12.77 5.72
C PRO A 147 -5.86 -11.55 5.74
N GLY A 148 -6.48 -10.37 5.73
CA GLY A 148 -5.82 -9.10 6.01
C GLY A 148 -5.26 -9.03 7.44
N VAL A 149 -4.37 -8.06 7.69
CA VAL A 149 -3.97 -7.72 9.05
C VAL A 149 -5.17 -7.04 9.77
N PRO A 150 -5.66 -7.58 10.91
CA PRO A 150 -6.79 -6.99 11.62
C PRO A 150 -6.55 -5.54 12.08
N VAL A 151 -7.60 -4.72 12.12
CA VAL A 151 -7.57 -3.33 12.60
C VAL A 151 -8.61 -3.11 13.71
N PRO A 152 -8.25 -2.57 14.90
CA PRO A 152 -6.87 -2.24 15.31
C PRO A 152 -6.03 -3.52 15.41
N ALA A 153 -4.74 -3.42 15.06
CA ALA A 153 -3.83 -4.54 15.18
C ALA A 153 -3.80 -5.00 16.64
N LYS A 154 -3.84 -6.31 16.87
CA LYS A 154 -3.61 -6.85 18.23
C LYS A 154 -2.22 -6.40 18.66
N LYS A 155 -2.10 -5.78 19.83
CA LYS A 155 -0.80 -5.43 20.41
C LYS A 155 0.06 -6.69 20.45
N ARG A 156 1.24 -6.64 19.82
CA ARG A 156 2.25 -7.67 20.02
C ARG A 156 2.74 -7.56 21.47
N THR A 157 2.37 -8.52 22.31
CA THR A 157 3.06 -8.74 23.58
C THR A 157 4.46 -9.27 23.22
N GLY A 158 5.49 -8.54 23.63
CA GLY A 158 6.89 -8.87 23.35
C GLY A 158 7.33 -10.19 23.96
#